data_AF-A0A7S2TH74-F1
#
_entry.id   AF-A0A7S2TH74-F1
#
_cell.length_a   1.000
_cell.length_b   1.000
_cell.length_c   1.000
_cell.angle_alpha   90.00
_cell.angle_beta   90.00
_cell.angle_gamma   90.00
#
_symmetry.space_group_name_H-M   'P 1'
#
loop_
_entity.id
_entity.type
_entity.pdbx_description
1 polymer ?
#
loop_
_entity_poly.entity_id
_entity_poly.type
_entity_poly.pdbx_seq_one_letter_code
_entity_poly.pdbx_strand_id
1 'polypeptide(L)'
;RWKIVFGHHPIYTFGPHSGEYWGPNKEILRSTLERNGVSFYLSGHDHSLQCVQPKEENVTHVVTGAGSKVSRIVNDFKDMHKALKYAKSIHGFSTMSLSEERAVMRFVS
;
A
#
# COMPACT_ATOMS: atom_id res chain seq x y z
N ARG A 1 16.87 -10.91 -4.01
CA ARG A 1 16.99 -9.52 -4.52
C ARG A 1 15.61 -8.88 -4.52
N TRP A 2 15.45 -7.72 -3.87
CA TRP A 2 14.18 -6.99 -3.79
C TRP A 2 13.78 -6.37 -5.13
N LYS A 3 12.48 -6.39 -5.44
CA LYS A 3 11.88 -5.61 -6.53
C LYS A 3 10.83 -4.68 -5.92
N ILE A 4 10.97 -3.39 -6.17
CA ILE A 4 10.13 -2.34 -5.58
C ILE A 4 9.57 -1.52 -6.73
N VAL A 5 8.25 -1.34 -6.75
CA VAL A 5 7.55 -0.55 -7.77
C VAL A 5 6.87 0.64 -7.10
N PHE A 6 6.95 1.79 -7.75
CA PHE A 6 6.31 3.02 -7.32
C PHE A 6 5.19 3.39 -8.30
N GLY A 7 4.07 3.83 -7.76
CA GLY A 7 2.97 4.39 -8.55
C GLY A 7 2.24 5.49 -7.78
N HIS A 8 1.29 6.17 -8.42
CA HIS A 8 0.49 7.19 -7.73
C HIS A 8 -0.69 6.57 -6.97
N HIS A 9 -1.53 5.80 -7.66
CA HIS A 9 -2.79 5.27 -7.12
C HIS A 9 -2.60 3.92 -6.41
N PRO A 10 -3.15 3.74 -5.20
CA PRO A 10 -3.05 2.49 -4.48
C PRO A 10 -3.91 1.39 -5.11
N ILE A 11 -3.38 0.16 -5.16
CA ILE A 11 -4.19 -1.03 -5.48
C ILE A 11 -5.06 -1.38 -4.26
N TYR A 12 -4.49 -1.39 -3.06
CA TYR A 12 -5.24 -1.58 -1.83
C TYR A 12 -5.15 -0.33 -0.98
N THR A 13 -6.29 0.14 -0.51
CA THR A 13 -6.38 1.29 0.36
C THR A 13 -7.60 1.22 1.26
N PHE A 14 -7.45 1.76 2.46
CA PHE A 14 -8.50 2.05 3.43
C PHE A 14 -8.76 3.57 3.49
N GLY A 15 -8.45 4.33 2.43
CA GLY A 15 -8.75 5.76 2.31
C GLY A 15 -10.07 6.03 1.57
N PRO A 16 -10.39 7.30 1.29
CA PRO A 16 -11.63 7.69 0.61
C PRO A 16 -11.88 7.00 -0.75
N HIS A 17 -10.82 6.56 -1.43
CA HIS A 17 -10.90 5.89 -2.73
C HIS A 17 -11.01 4.36 -2.61
N SER A 18 -11.25 3.83 -1.40
CA SER A 18 -11.53 2.41 -1.20
C SER A 18 -12.83 2.01 -1.90
N GLY A 19 -12.82 0.89 -2.63
CA GLY A 19 -13.98 0.44 -3.39
C GLY A 19 -14.19 1.17 -4.73
N GLU A 20 -13.38 2.18 -5.04
CA GLU A 20 -13.43 2.83 -6.34
C GLU A 20 -12.93 1.90 -7.45
N TYR A 21 -13.67 1.88 -8.56
CA TYR A 21 -13.34 1.09 -9.73
C TYR A 21 -12.39 1.89 -10.65
N TRP A 22 -11.12 1.49 -10.67
CA TRP A 22 -10.08 2.11 -11.48
C TRP A 22 -9.92 1.47 -12.88
N GLY A 23 -10.95 0.77 -13.36
CA GLY A 23 -10.88 0.02 -14.61
C GLY A 23 -10.06 -1.28 -14.50
N PRO A 24 -9.86 -1.96 -15.65
CA PRO A 24 -9.09 -3.21 -15.71
C PRO A 24 -7.61 -3.02 -15.38
N ASN A 25 -7.10 -1.79 -15.49
CA ASN A 25 -5.70 -1.45 -15.28
C ASN A 25 -5.21 -1.84 -13.87
N LYS A 26 -6.07 -1.76 -12.86
CA LYS A 26 -5.72 -2.12 -11.48
C LYS A 26 -5.45 -3.62 -11.33
N GLU A 27 -6.27 -4.46 -11.94
CA GLU A 27 -6.11 -5.92 -11.92
C GLU A 27 -4.95 -6.37 -12.80
N ILE A 28 -4.77 -5.73 -13.96
CA ILE A 28 -3.60 -5.95 -14.83
C ILE A 28 -2.31 -5.57 -14.09
N LEU A 29 -2.30 -4.44 -13.38
CA LEU A 29 -1.15 -4.04 -12.59
C LEU A 29 -0.88 -5.05 -11.48
N ARG A 30 -1.88 -5.39 -10.66
CA ARG A 30 -1.78 -6.39 -9.59
C ARG A 30 -1.18 -7.71 -10.08
N SER A 31 -1.76 -8.30 -11.11
CA SER A 31 -1.27 -9.54 -11.71
C SER A 31 0.12 -9.40 -12.34
N THR A 32 0.49 -8.23 -12.84
CA THR A 32 1.83 -7.97 -13.38
C THR A 32 2.88 -7.89 -12.27
N LEU A 33 2.56 -7.26 -11.14
CA LEU A 33 3.45 -7.19 -9.98
C LEU A 33 3.74 -8.60 -9.43
N GLU A 34 2.71 -9.42 -9.23
CA GLU A 34 2.83 -10.80 -8.75
C GLU A 34 3.66 -11.67 -9.70
N ARG A 35 3.32 -11.69 -11.00
CA ARG A 35 4.05 -12.50 -12.00
C ARG A 35 5.53 -12.13 -12.11
N ASN A 36 5.90 -10.90 -11.77
CA ASN A 36 7.28 -10.44 -11.81
C ASN A 36 8.02 -10.58 -10.46
N GLY A 37 7.39 -11.15 -9.44
CA GLY A 37 7.99 -11.30 -8.11
C GLY A 37 8.34 -9.95 -7.47
N VAL A 38 7.46 -8.96 -7.63
CA VAL A 38 7.59 -7.68 -6.92
C VAL A 38 7.38 -7.92 -5.43
N SER A 39 8.23 -7.31 -4.62
CA SER A 39 8.17 -7.43 -3.16
C SER A 39 7.32 -6.32 -2.53
N PHE A 40 7.46 -5.10 -3.05
CA PHE A 40 6.76 -3.92 -2.51
C PHE A 40 6.18 -3.06 -3.63
N TYR A 41 4.93 -2.62 -3.46
CA TYR A 41 4.30 -1.57 -4.25
C TYR A 41 4.04 -0.35 -3.37
N LEU A 42 4.75 0.75 -3.65
CA LEU A 42 4.63 2.01 -2.92
C LEU A 42 3.77 2.98 -3.72
N SER A 43 2.80 3.58 -3.04
CA SER A 43 1.85 4.51 -3.64
C SER A 43 1.53 5.69 -2.73
N GLY A 44 0.85 6.68 -3.29
CA GLY A 44 0.31 7.83 -2.58
C GLY A 44 -1.17 7.95 -2.85
N HIS A 45 -1.59 9.11 -3.38
CA HIS A 45 -2.97 9.48 -3.71
C HIS A 45 -3.89 9.59 -2.49
N ASP A 46 -4.01 8.53 -1.71
CA ASP A 46 -4.64 8.61 -0.40
C ASP A 46 -3.71 9.25 0.62
N HIS A 47 -4.23 10.28 1.26
CA HIS A 47 -3.53 11.12 2.23
C HIS A 47 -3.45 10.44 3.60
N SER A 48 -2.89 9.24 3.65
CA SER A 48 -2.68 8.48 4.89
C SER A 48 -1.45 7.60 4.78
N LEU A 49 -1.04 7.03 5.91
CA LEU A 49 0.06 6.06 5.99
C LEU A 49 -0.54 4.67 6.20
N GLN A 50 -0.29 3.74 5.27
CA GLN A 50 -0.88 2.41 5.32
C GLN A 50 0.10 1.31 4.89
N CYS A 51 -0.07 0.11 5.43
CA CYS A 51 0.59 -1.11 5.01
C CYS A 51 -0.43 -2.24 4.92
N VAL A 52 -0.57 -2.84 3.74
CA VAL A 52 -1.54 -3.89 3.43
C VAL A 52 -0.81 -5.06 2.77
N GLN A 53 -1.03 -6.27 3.28
CA GLN A 53 -0.52 -7.51 2.70
C GLN A 53 -1.69 -8.50 2.55
N PRO A 54 -2.29 -8.62 1.35
CA PRO A 54 -3.29 -9.65 1.09
C PRO A 54 -2.71 -11.04 1.34
N LYS A 55 -3.54 -11.97 1.83
CA LYS A 55 -3.07 -13.32 2.20
C LYS A 55 -2.72 -14.19 1.00
N GLU A 56 -3.39 -13.95 -0.13
CA GLU A 56 -3.15 -14.70 -1.38
C GLU A 56 -2.07 -14.06 -2.27
N GLU A 57 -1.44 -12.96 -1.83
CA GLU A 57 -0.46 -12.19 -2.62
C GLU A 57 0.89 -12.13 -1.90
N ASN A 58 1.96 -12.01 -2.68
CA ASN A 58 3.32 -11.87 -2.18
C ASN A 58 3.75 -10.39 -2.09
N VAL A 59 3.08 -9.50 -2.82
CA VAL A 59 3.38 -8.07 -2.85
C VAL A 59 2.86 -7.39 -1.58
N THR A 60 3.72 -6.68 -0.87
CA THR A 60 3.29 -5.75 0.19
C THR A 60 2.95 -4.40 -0.41
N HIS A 61 1.75 -3.90 -0.13
CA HIS A 61 1.28 -2.60 -0.59
C HIS A 61 1.43 -1.55 0.50
N VAL A 62 2.09 -0.44 0.17
CA VAL A 62 2.34 0.67 1.09
C VAL A 62 1.74 1.94 0.51
N VAL A 63 0.97 2.66 1.32
CA VAL A 63 0.48 4.00 1.02
C VAL A 63 1.26 4.98 1.90
N THR A 64 1.94 5.95 1.27
CA THR A 64 2.76 6.97 1.93
C THR A 64 2.37 8.39 1.51
N GLY A 65 1.07 8.65 1.31
CA GLY A 65 0.56 9.88 0.72
C GLY A 65 0.30 11.03 1.70
N ALA A 66 0.64 10.89 2.99
CA ALA A 66 0.32 11.85 4.04
C ALA A 66 1.34 12.99 4.24
N GLY A 67 2.09 13.36 3.20
CA GLY A 67 3.18 14.34 3.32
C GLY A 67 2.73 15.78 3.60
N SER A 68 1.49 16.15 3.26
CA SER A 68 0.98 17.53 3.42
C SER A 68 -0.51 17.64 3.73
N LYS A 69 -1.29 16.61 3.41
CA LYS A 69 -2.72 16.51 3.72
C LYS A 69 -2.96 15.18 4.43
N VAL A 70 -4.11 15.10 5.10
CA VAL A 70 -4.59 13.87 5.72
C VAL A 70 -6.03 13.60 5.29
N SER A 71 -6.34 12.34 4.97
CA SER A 71 -7.70 11.86 4.69
C SER A 71 -8.08 10.77 5.69
N ARG A 72 -9.39 10.65 5.94
CA ARG A 72 -9.94 9.64 6.85
C ARG A 72 -9.58 8.23 6.38
N ILE A 73 -9.37 7.34 7.35
CA ILE A 73 -9.38 5.90 7.11
C ILE A 73 -10.83 5.41 7.20
N VAL A 74 -11.27 4.62 6.24
CA VAL A 74 -12.60 3.99 6.18
C VAL A 74 -12.47 2.49 6.45
N ASN A 75 -13.44 1.94 7.18
CA ASN A 75 -13.34 0.63 7.82
C ASN A 75 -14.40 -0.36 7.30
N ASP A 76 -14.75 -0.23 6.01
CA ASP A 76 -15.96 -0.85 5.46
C ASP A 76 -15.73 -2.25 4.84
N PHE A 77 -14.50 -2.75 4.83
CA PHE A 77 -14.14 -4.00 4.14
C PHE A 77 -13.74 -5.10 5.13
N LYS A 78 -14.74 -5.81 5.68
CA LYS A 78 -14.60 -6.94 6.62
C LYS A 78 -13.52 -7.95 6.21
N ASP A 79 -13.46 -8.30 4.93
CA ASP A 79 -12.51 -9.30 4.44
C ASP A 79 -11.09 -8.75 4.24
N MET A 80 -10.96 -7.46 3.85
CA MET A 80 -9.64 -6.83 3.70
C MET A 80 -8.98 -6.51 5.05
N HIS A 81 -9.72 -6.44 6.17
CA HIS A 81 -9.11 -6.21 7.48
C HIS A 81 -8.04 -7.25 7.85
N LYS A 82 -8.18 -8.49 7.36
CA LYS A 82 -7.16 -9.53 7.59
C LYS A 82 -5.84 -9.25 6.88
N ALA A 83 -5.85 -8.41 5.85
CA ALA A 83 -4.69 -7.96 5.10
C ALA A 83 -4.04 -6.70 5.68
N LEU A 84 -4.79 -5.89 6.45
CA LEU A 84 -4.31 -4.63 7.01
C LEU A 84 -3.26 -4.86 8.11
N LYS A 85 -2.05 -4.33 7.92
CA LYS A 85 -0.96 -4.38 8.91
C LYS A 85 -0.82 -3.07 9.68
N TYR A 86 -1.08 -1.95 9.01
CA TYR A 86 -1.00 -0.61 9.60
C TYR A 86 -1.87 0.36 8.80
N ALA A 87 -2.57 1.28 9.49
CA ALA A 87 -3.19 2.44 8.87
C ALA A 87 -3.29 3.58 9.89
N LYS A 88 -2.83 4.78 9.50
CA LYS A 88 -3.01 6.01 10.27
C LYS A 88 -3.31 7.20 9.35
N SER A 89 -4.33 7.95 9.75
CA SER A 89 -4.70 9.25 9.22
C SER A 89 -3.91 10.32 9.97
N ILE A 90 -2.61 10.47 9.65
CA ILE A 90 -1.69 11.43 10.30
C ILE A 90 -0.63 11.89 9.30
N HIS A 91 -0.14 13.13 9.45
CA HIS A 91 0.95 13.64 8.62
C HIS A 91 2.23 12.85 8.83
N GLY A 92 3.00 12.64 7.78
CA GLY A 92 4.27 11.94 7.90
C GLY A 92 4.82 11.42 6.60
N PHE A 93 5.85 10.58 6.72
CA PHE A 93 6.52 9.91 5.61
C PHE A 93 6.95 8.50 6.02
N SER A 94 7.44 7.72 5.05
CA SER A 94 7.87 6.34 5.28
C SER A 94 9.35 6.16 4.94
N THR A 95 10.07 5.37 5.72
CA THR A 95 11.47 5.00 5.45
C THR A 95 11.62 3.48 5.35
N MET A 96 12.32 2.99 4.33
CA MET A 96 12.56 1.55 4.14
C MET A 96 14.05 1.24 4.29
N SER A 97 14.36 0.24 5.12
CA SER A 97 15.72 -0.31 5.24
C SER A 97 15.71 -1.75 4.72
N LEU A 98 16.69 -2.12 3.90
CA LEU A 98 16.77 -3.41 3.22
C LEU A 98 18.13 -4.07 3.47
N SER A 99 18.13 -5.36 3.82
CA SER A 99 19.28 -6.28 3.70
C SER A 99 18.97 -7.37 2.67
N GLU A 100 19.82 -8.37 2.49
CA GLU A 100 19.49 -9.49 1.59
C GLU A 100 18.29 -10.33 2.10
N GLU A 101 18.11 -10.39 3.42
CA GLU A 101 17.16 -11.27 4.12
C GLU A 101 15.95 -10.54 4.70
N ARG A 102 16.07 -9.23 4.96
CA ARG A 102 15.05 -8.47 5.69
C ARG A 102 14.76 -7.12 5.05
N ALA A 103 13.47 -6.78 5.03
CA ALA A 103 12.98 -5.43 4.79
C ALA A 103 12.30 -4.89 6.05
N VAL A 104 12.58 -3.63 6.39
CA VAL A 104 11.95 -2.93 7.52
C VAL A 104 11.32 -1.65 7.00
N MET A 105 9.99 -1.59 7.04
CA MET A 105 9.21 -0.38 6.75
C MET A 105 8.91 0.36 8.07
N ARG A 106 9.26 1.63 8.15
CA ARG A 106 8.88 2.52 9.26
C ARG A 106 8.03 3.67 8.76
N PHE A 107 6.99 4.00 9.51
CA PHE A 107 6.16 5.18 9.32
C PHE A 107 6.56 6.22 10.35
N VAL A 108 6.95 7.40 9.90
CA VAL A 108 7.43 8.53 10.73
C VAL A 108 6.39 9.64 10.65
N SER A 109 5.99 10.16 11.81
CA SER A 109 4.91 11.13 11.97
C SER A 109 5.24 12.08 13.11
#